data_AF-A0A934FM92-F1
#
_entry.id   AF-A0A934FM92-F1
#
_cell.length_a   1.000
_cell.length_b   1.000
_cell.length_c   1.000
_cell.angle_alpha   90.00
_cell.angle_beta   90.00
_cell.angle_gamma   90.00
#
_symmetry.space_group_name_H-M   'P 1'
#
loop_
_entity.id
_entity.type
_entity.pdbx_description
1 polymer ?
#
loop_
_entity_poly.entity_id
_entity_poly.type
_entity_poly.pdbx_seq_one_letter_code
_entity_poly.pdbx_strand_id
1 'polypeptide(L)'
;MKFVRRAHLFLGCFFTPLLLFYILTGWYQTVNPNRLKHPSEAETFLQKFRVVHSDQIYPAGEEFEKPSSPRLFKAFVVVMAVAATITIALGLVLSFKMLRPVWPVWLCLALGILLPMLLLWLGQKR
;
A
#
# COMPACT_ATOMS: atom_id res chain seq x y z
N MET A 1 -22.59 3.53 -15.40
CA MET A 1 -22.64 3.42 -13.92
C MET A 1 -22.59 1.97 -13.41
N LYS A 2 -23.40 1.03 -13.93
CA LYS A 2 -23.37 -0.38 -13.49
C LYS A 2 -22.00 -1.05 -13.64
N PHE A 3 -21.34 -0.86 -14.79
CA PHE A 3 -19.99 -1.41 -15.05
C PHE A 3 -18.94 -0.84 -14.09
N VAL A 4 -18.85 0.50 -13.97
CA VAL A 4 -17.90 1.20 -13.07
C VAL A 4 -17.99 0.66 -11.64
N ARG A 5 -19.21 0.49 -11.11
CA ARG A 5 -19.43 -0.07 -9.77
C ARG A 5 -18.97 -1.52 -9.65
N ARG A 6 -19.27 -2.37 -10.64
CA ARG A 6 -18.84 -3.78 -10.64
C ARG A 6 -17.32 -3.91 -10.75
N ALA A 7 -16.69 -3.12 -11.62
CA ALA A 7 -15.24 -3.10 -11.79
C ALA A 7 -14.54 -2.67 -10.50
N HIS A 8 -14.98 -1.56 -9.89
CA HIS A 8 -14.45 -1.08 -8.61
C HIS A 8 -14.61 -2.13 -7.50
N LEU A 9 -15.78 -2.79 -7.41
CA LEU A 9 -16.03 -3.83 -6.42
C LEU A 9 -15.09 -5.03 -6.57
N PHE A 10 -15.01 -5.64 -7.75
CA PHE A 10 -14.25 -6.87 -7.93
C PHE A 10 -12.73 -6.64 -7.85
N LEU A 11 -12.23 -5.57 -8.46
CA LEU A 11 -10.81 -5.21 -8.34
C LEU A 11 -10.44 -4.89 -6.89
N GLY A 12 -11.28 -4.13 -6.19
CA GLY A 12 -11.12 -3.85 -4.77
C GLY A 12 -11.06 -5.14 -3.95
N CYS A 13 -12.11 -5.97 -3.99
CA CYS A 13 -12.18 -7.20 -3.21
C CYS A 13 -11.00 -8.16 -3.44
N PHE A 14 -10.56 -8.31 -4.69
CA PHE A 14 -9.43 -9.20 -5.02
C PHE A 14 -8.11 -8.71 -4.40
N PHE A 15 -7.82 -7.41 -4.48
CA PHE A 15 -6.54 -6.87 -4.00
C PHE A 15 -6.56 -6.41 -2.53
N THR A 16 -7.73 -6.25 -1.90
CA THR A 16 -7.86 -5.81 -0.50
C THR A 16 -6.98 -6.58 0.49
N PRO A 17 -6.90 -7.93 0.49
CA PRO A 17 -6.06 -8.63 1.46
C PRO A 17 -4.58 -8.25 1.35
N LEU A 18 -4.07 -8.10 0.12
CA LEU A 18 -2.68 -7.72 -0.12
C LEU A 18 -2.46 -6.24 0.16
N LEU A 19 -3.40 -5.35 -0.20
CA LEU A 19 -3.33 -3.94 0.17
C LEU A 19 -3.32 -3.74 1.69
N LEU A 20 -4.17 -4.47 2.43
CA LEU A 20 -4.17 -4.45 3.89
C LEU A 20 -2.83 -4.94 4.45
N PHE A 21 -2.28 -6.02 3.90
CA PHE A 21 -0.95 -6.48 4.28
C PHE A 21 0.09 -5.36 4.13
N TYR A 22 0.15 -4.68 2.98
CA TYR A 22 1.10 -3.59 2.74
C TYR A 22 0.84 -2.38 3.65
N ILE A 23 -0.42 -2.00 3.88
CA ILE A 23 -0.77 -0.89 4.77
C ILE A 23 -0.31 -1.17 6.20
N LEU A 24 -0.61 -2.36 6.73
CA LEU A 24 -0.30 -2.71 8.12
C LEU A 24 1.21 -2.86 8.35
N THR A 25 1.91 -3.52 7.42
CA THR A 25 3.37 -3.69 7.51
C THR A 25 4.12 -2.39 7.26
N GLY A 26 3.62 -1.53 6.35
CA GLY A 26 4.17 -0.19 6.11
C GLY A 26 3.97 0.74 7.31
N TRP A 27 2.78 0.76 7.92
CA TRP A 27 2.54 1.48 9.17
C TRP A 27 3.51 1.03 10.26
N TYR A 28 3.66 -0.28 10.45
CA TYR A 28 4.60 -0.82 11.42
C TYR A 28 6.04 -0.35 11.16
N GLN A 29 6.48 -0.27 9.90
CA GLN A 29 7.81 0.25 9.53
C GLN A 29 7.96 1.75 9.81
N THR A 30 6.91 2.55 9.64
CA THR A 30 6.93 3.99 9.98
C THR A 30 7.19 4.23 11.48
N VAL A 31 6.63 3.38 12.36
CA VAL A 31 6.83 3.50 13.81
C VAL A 31 8.00 2.67 14.36
N ASN A 32 8.53 1.73 13.57
CA ASN A 32 9.71 0.91 13.90
C ASN A 32 10.77 0.99 12.80
N PRO A 33 11.59 2.05 12.77
CA PRO A 33 12.54 2.32 11.69
C PRO A 33 13.74 1.35 11.65
N ASN A 34 13.93 0.51 12.68
CA ASN A 34 15.01 -0.46 12.75
C ASN A 34 14.89 -1.54 11.66
N ARG A 35 15.60 -1.37 10.54
CA ARG A 35 15.61 -2.32 9.42
C ARG A 35 16.69 -3.40 9.62
N LEU A 36 16.35 -4.64 9.25
CA LEU A 36 17.33 -5.72 9.11
C LEU A 36 18.30 -5.41 7.96
N LYS A 37 19.56 -5.80 8.08
CA LYS A 37 20.56 -5.57 7.03
C LYS A 37 20.42 -6.60 5.91
N HIS A 38 19.99 -7.81 6.24
CA HIS A 38 19.76 -8.88 5.27
C HIS A 38 18.46 -9.65 5.56
N PRO A 39 17.73 -10.11 4.53
CA PRO A 39 16.52 -10.92 4.69
C PRO A 39 16.67 -12.16 5.59
N SER A 40 17.84 -12.79 5.57
CA SER A 40 18.17 -13.96 6.41
C SER A 40 18.19 -13.68 7.91
N GLU A 41 18.29 -12.41 8.34
CA GLU A 41 18.26 -12.02 9.75
C GLU A 41 16.82 -12.06 10.33
N ALA A 42 15.81 -12.37 9.51
CA ALA A 42 14.41 -12.40 9.93
C ALA A 42 14.05 -13.70 10.63
N GLU A 43 14.07 -13.68 11.97
CA GLU A 43 13.73 -14.84 12.80
C GLU A 43 12.22 -14.93 13.07
N THR A 44 11.61 -13.81 13.44
CA THR A 44 10.20 -13.74 13.86
C THR A 44 9.23 -13.55 12.70
N PHE A 45 7.98 -14.01 12.85
CA PHE A 45 6.94 -13.79 11.82
C PHE A 45 6.78 -12.32 11.41
N LEU A 46 6.88 -11.40 12.38
CA LEU A 46 6.76 -9.97 12.11
C LEU A 46 7.94 -9.45 11.28
N GLN A 47 9.17 -9.88 11.57
CA GLN A 47 10.33 -9.56 10.74
C GLN A 47 10.20 -10.13 9.33
N LYS A 48 9.73 -11.38 9.19
CA LYS A 48 9.51 -12.01 7.88
C LYS A 48 8.47 -11.24 7.05
N PHE A 49 7.38 -10.79 7.66
CA PHE A 49 6.39 -9.96 6.97
C PHE A 49 6.94 -8.59 6.55
N ARG A 50 7.84 -8.00 7.33
CA ARG A 50 8.55 -6.78 6.90
C ARG A 50 9.42 -7.04 5.68
N VAL A 51 10.15 -8.15 5.66
CA VAL A 51 10.96 -8.57 4.50
C VAL A 51 10.09 -8.80 3.27
N VAL A 52 8.94 -9.45 3.42
CA VAL A 52 7.98 -9.61 2.30
C VAL A 52 7.52 -8.24 1.78
N HIS A 53 7.29 -7.26 2.66
CA HIS A 53 6.93 -5.90 2.26
C HIS A 53 8.07 -5.17 1.54
N SER A 54 9.30 -5.19 2.08
CA SER A 54 10.43 -4.39 1.55
C SER A 54 11.16 -5.05 0.39
N ASP A 55 11.36 -6.36 0.47
CA ASP A 55 12.25 -7.13 -0.40
C ASP A 55 11.48 -8.12 -1.29
N GLN A 56 10.16 -8.27 -1.09
CA GLN A 56 9.26 -9.05 -1.95
C GLN A 56 9.63 -10.54 -2.05
N ILE A 57 10.27 -11.05 -1.01
CA ILE A 57 10.64 -12.45 -0.84
C ILE A 57 10.15 -12.93 0.54
N TYR A 58 9.95 -14.24 0.66
CA TYR A 58 9.76 -14.86 1.96
C TYR A 58 11.12 -15.42 2.41
N PRO A 59 11.74 -14.87 3.47
CA PRO A 59 13.09 -15.27 3.86
C PRO A 59 13.10 -16.70 4.41
N ALA A 60 14.01 -17.52 3.89
CA ALA A 60 14.29 -18.88 4.36
C ALA A 60 15.64 -18.93 5.11
N GLY A 61 15.88 -20.00 5.88
CA GLY A 61 17.12 -20.17 6.65
C GLY A 61 18.40 -20.20 5.78
N GLU A 62 18.28 -20.61 4.52
CA GLU A 62 19.39 -20.73 3.55
C GLU A 62 19.48 -19.53 2.59
N GLU A 63 18.86 -18.39 2.89
CA GLU A 63 18.76 -17.26 1.96
C GLU A 63 20.13 -16.67 1.54
N PHE A 64 21.18 -16.86 2.34
CA PHE A 64 22.56 -16.50 1.98
C PHE A 64 23.16 -17.41 0.90
N GLU A 65 22.85 -18.71 0.94
CA GLU A 65 23.42 -19.71 0.03
C GLU A 65 22.56 -19.88 -1.22
N LYS A 66 21.24 -19.75 -1.06
CA LYS A 66 20.24 -19.90 -2.12
C LYS A 66 19.26 -18.73 -2.10
N PRO A 67 19.61 -17.61 -2.74
CA PRO A 67 18.78 -16.41 -2.72
C PRO A 67 17.44 -16.63 -3.44
N SER A 68 16.37 -16.22 -2.78
CA SER A 68 15.01 -16.20 -3.30
C SER A 68 14.87 -15.12 -4.37
N SER A 69 14.10 -15.44 -5.43
CA SER A 69 13.83 -14.48 -6.51
C SER A 69 12.49 -13.77 -6.31
N PRO A 70 12.44 -12.43 -6.20
CA PRO A 70 11.19 -11.69 -6.05
C PRO A 70 10.39 -11.54 -7.33
N ARG A 71 10.90 -11.99 -8.50
CA ARG A 71 10.37 -11.62 -9.83
C ARG A 71 8.86 -11.82 -10.00
N LEU A 72 8.34 -12.99 -9.62
CA LEU A 72 6.92 -13.32 -9.77
C LEU A 72 6.05 -12.49 -8.83
N PHE A 73 6.46 -12.38 -7.56
CA PHE A 73 5.73 -11.59 -6.58
C PHE A 73 5.78 -10.10 -6.92
N LYS A 74 6.92 -9.60 -7.39
CA LYS A 74 7.09 -8.22 -7.89
C LYS A 74 6.16 -7.94 -9.06
N ALA A 75 6.08 -8.84 -10.04
CA ALA A 75 5.13 -8.70 -11.15
C ALA A 75 3.69 -8.65 -10.64
N PHE A 76 3.32 -9.51 -9.69
CA PHE A 76 2.00 -9.50 -9.07
C PHE A 76 1.70 -8.20 -8.31
N VAL A 77 2.67 -7.67 -7.56
CA VAL A 77 2.56 -6.38 -6.85
C VAL A 77 2.42 -5.22 -7.83
N VAL A 78 3.12 -5.24 -8.97
CA VAL A 78 2.94 -4.23 -10.03
C VAL A 78 1.53 -4.29 -10.61
N VAL A 79 1.01 -5.49 -10.92
CA VAL A 79 -0.37 -5.66 -11.39
C VAL A 79 -1.37 -5.15 -10.34
N MET A 80 -1.16 -5.48 -9.06
CA MET A 80 -1.96 -4.94 -7.96
C MET A 80 -1.91 -3.42 -7.92
N ALA A 81 -0.74 -2.81 -8.00
CA ALA A 81 -0.58 -1.35 -7.92
C ALA A 81 -1.33 -0.64 -9.06
N VAL A 82 -1.25 -1.18 -10.28
CA VAL A 82 -2.03 -0.70 -11.43
C VAL A 82 -3.53 -0.83 -11.18
N ALA A 83 -3.98 -2.01 -10.72
CA ALA A 83 -5.39 -2.26 -10.44
C ALA A 83 -5.93 -1.39 -9.29
N ALA A 84 -5.15 -1.18 -8.24
CA ALA A 84 -5.48 -0.31 -7.11
C ALA A 84 -5.61 1.16 -7.58
N THR A 85 -4.70 1.62 -8.45
CA THR A 85 -4.77 2.95 -9.05
C THR A 85 -6.05 3.13 -9.87
N ILE A 86 -6.40 2.15 -10.70
CA ILE A 86 -7.66 2.14 -11.45
C ILE A 86 -8.85 2.18 -10.47
N THR A 87 -8.80 1.39 -9.41
CA THR A 87 -9.89 1.30 -8.42
C THR A 87 -10.08 2.63 -7.68
N ILE A 88 -9.01 3.33 -7.34
CA ILE A 88 -9.04 4.70 -6.77
C ILE A 88 -9.71 5.67 -7.75
N ALA A 89 -9.29 5.66 -9.02
CA ALA A 89 -9.88 6.53 -10.05
C ALA A 89 -11.38 6.27 -10.23
N LEU A 90 -11.80 4.99 -10.27
CA LEU A 90 -13.21 4.62 -10.32
C LEU A 90 -13.97 5.11 -9.07
N GLY A 91 -13.37 4.99 -7.88
CA GLY A 91 -13.93 5.48 -6.63
C GLY A 91 -14.16 7.00 -6.64
N LEU A 92 -13.20 7.77 -7.16
CA LEU A 92 -13.33 9.22 -7.34
C LEU A 92 -14.45 9.57 -8.32
N VAL A 93 -14.54 8.88 -9.46
CA VAL A 93 -15.63 9.10 -10.41
C VAL A 93 -16.99 8.81 -9.77
N LEU A 94 -17.09 7.76 -8.94
CA LEU A 94 -18.31 7.42 -8.22
C LEU A 94 -18.66 8.48 -7.17
N SER A 95 -17.70 9.00 -6.40
CA SER A 95 -17.96 9.97 -5.33
C SER A 95 -18.57 11.27 -5.88
N PHE A 96 -18.03 11.82 -6.97
CA PHE A 96 -18.58 13.03 -7.61
C PHE A 96 -19.93 12.81 -8.28
N LYS A 97 -20.22 11.59 -8.74
CA LYS A 97 -21.49 11.27 -9.39
C LYS A 97 -22.61 10.94 -8.40
N MET A 98 -22.27 10.38 -7.24
CA MET A 98 -23.25 9.91 -6.26
C MET A 98 -23.52 10.93 -5.14
N LEU A 99 -22.54 11.76 -4.77
CA LEU A 99 -22.73 12.73 -3.69
C LEU A 99 -23.18 14.09 -4.23
N ARG A 100 -24.26 14.64 -3.66
CA ARG A 100 -24.71 16.02 -3.84
C ARG A 100 -25.02 16.63 -2.47
N PRO A 101 -24.50 17.82 -2.13
CA PRO A 101 -23.57 18.65 -2.92
C PRO A 101 -22.15 18.05 -2.99
N VAL A 102 -21.35 18.46 -3.98
CA VAL A 102 -20.01 17.88 -4.25
C VAL A 102 -18.87 18.49 -3.41
N TRP A 103 -19.13 19.59 -2.70
CA TRP A 103 -18.09 20.29 -1.93
C TRP A 103 -17.39 19.41 -0.86
N PRO A 104 -18.05 18.45 -0.17
CA PRO A 104 -17.34 17.59 0.79
C PRO A 104 -16.29 16.71 0.10
N VAL A 105 -16.53 16.30 -1.16
CA VAL A 105 -15.54 15.54 -1.94
C VAL A 105 -14.29 16.39 -2.18
N TRP A 106 -14.47 17.65 -2.60
CA TRP A 106 -13.37 18.58 -2.79
C TRP A 106 -12.61 18.87 -1.49
N LEU A 107 -13.33 19.06 -0.38
CA LEU A 107 -12.70 19.28 0.92
C LEU A 107 -11.83 18.08 1.31
N CYS A 108 -12.33 16.85 1.20
CA CYS A 108 -11.57 15.65 1.52
C CYS A 108 -10.30 15.51 0.66
N LEU A 109 -10.40 15.79 -0.64
CA LEU A 109 -9.24 15.76 -1.55
C LEU A 109 -8.18 16.81 -1.18
N ALA A 110 -8.62 18.03 -0.89
CA ALA A 110 -7.72 19.10 -0.46
C ALA A 110 -7.02 18.76 0.87
N LEU A 111 -7.78 18.30 1.87
CA LEU A 111 -7.23 17.92 3.17
C LEU A 111 -6.25 16.74 3.07
N GLY A 112 -6.51 15.77 2.21
CA GLY A 112 -5.62 14.63 1.98
C GLY A 112 -4.21 15.01 1.49
N ILE A 113 -4.07 16.18 0.85
CA ILE A 113 -2.79 16.70 0.37
C ILE A 113 -2.22 17.72 1.36
N LEU A 114 -3.04 18.69 1.77
CA LEU A 114 -2.58 19.82 2.59
C LEU A 114 -2.21 19.41 4.01
N LEU A 115 -2.91 18.45 4.61
CA LEU A 115 -2.65 18.04 6.00
C LEU A 115 -1.27 17.40 6.16
N PRO A 116 -0.84 16.40 5.36
CA PRO A 116 0.53 15.87 5.44
C PRO A 116 1.61 16.93 5.21
N MET A 117 1.40 17.84 4.24
CA MET A 117 2.35 18.92 3.96
C MET A 117 2.51 19.86 5.17
N LEU A 118 1.39 20.25 5.80
CA LEU A 118 1.39 21.08 6.99
C LEU A 118 2.12 20.41 8.15
N LEU A 119 1.84 19.12 8.40
CA LEU A 119 2.50 18.35 9.46
C LEU A 119 4.01 18.25 9.25
N LEU A 120 4.46 18.01 8.01
CA LEU A 120 5.89 17.97 7.68
C LEU A 120 6.54 19.34 7.86
N TRP A 121 5.89 20.42 7.42
CA TRP A 121 6.39 21.78 7.58
C TRP A 121 6.55 22.17 9.05
N LEU A 122 5.55 21.87 9.89
CA LEU A 122 5.61 22.08 11.35
C LEU A 122 6.71 21.25 12.01
N GLY A 123 7.04 20.07 11.46
CA GLY A 123 8.09 19.20 11.96
C GLY A 123 9.52 19.63 11.60
N GLN A 124 9.70 20.64 10.74
CA GLN A 124 11.03 21.15 10.39
C GLN A 124 11.66 21.83 11.61
N LYS A 125 12.70 21.23 12.19
CA LYS A 125 13.57 21.91 13.15
C LYS A 125 14.32 23.00 12.40
N ARG A 126 14.11 24.26 12.80
CA ARG A 126 14.92 25.40 12.35
C ARG A 126 16.29 25.37 13.03
#